data_AF-A0A336JYM0-F1
#
_entry.id   AF-A0A336JYM0-F1
#
_cell.length_a   1.000
_cell.length_b   1.000
_cell.length_c   1.000
_cell.angle_alpha   90.00
_cell.angle_beta   90.00
_cell.angle_gamma   90.00
#
_symmetry.space_group_name_H-M   'P 1'
#
loop_
_entity.id
_entity.type
_entity.pdbx_description
1 polymer ?
#
loop_
_entity_poly.entity_id
_entity_poly.type
_entity_poly.pdbx_seq_one_letter_code
_entity_poly.pdbx_strand_id
1 'polypeptide(L)'
;MASDREVLREIWDGNIPVCFQLDPDEAVGLQKPEVFYLMIPRLSYFPIVTDKVKKHFLRYVPNEYQDNEMWLSFNTTPLKWHFPIGVLFDLHNNGEDSTLPWSLSVHFTKFPEDVIFRCPNRETVEAHFMASLKEADVLKHRGAVMQNMQKKDHTQLWLDKFDQFWAVNRRLMEQGSDQEGDFKHIPIRCYNEDGTYRQKLVSPINTNSDANGQKCTVQDLLNEFSTPVRKAGSKVPDDQGKLILYSNVICPFAQRAHLVLDAKKIPYQTIYIDIWNKPEWYTSKSATGKVPALKVSDETTPIIESVVIADYLDEKYQQNKLQPNDLYQKAIDRVLVEQFSNVIGLVSKIMYPHLRNNQEIENVQEVAEKLFENLSVYETELRKRGSNYFAGSKPGMMDYMIWPWCERTIFLAKVDSRYTFDGKRFEKFIAWRDLMLKDEAAKSSHLTTEFFLEFYESLKYKSLDMKLLDEAAEKRENFKKQ
;
A
#
# COMPACT_ATOMS: atom_id res chain seq x y z
N MET A 1 17.28 23.30 11.51
CA MET A 1 16.58 24.08 10.45
C MET A 1 16.03 25.40 10.98
N ALA A 2 15.33 25.46 12.12
CA ALA A 2 14.80 26.73 12.65
C ALA A 2 15.87 27.79 13.03
N SER A 3 17.15 27.39 13.08
CA SER A 3 18.28 28.23 13.43
C SER A 3 18.96 28.92 12.23
N ASP A 4 18.78 28.39 11.02
CA ASP A 4 19.45 28.90 9.82
C ASP A 4 18.55 29.91 9.10
N ARG A 5 18.65 31.17 9.51
CA ARG A 5 17.77 32.24 9.02
C ARG A 5 17.90 32.47 7.51
N GLU A 6 19.08 32.27 6.94
CA GLU A 6 19.35 32.50 5.52
C GLU A 6 18.59 31.48 4.67
N VAL A 7 18.72 30.20 4.99
CA VAL A 7 17.98 29.12 4.29
C VAL A 7 16.46 29.32 4.42
N LEU A 8 15.97 29.66 5.62
CA LEU A 8 14.55 29.93 5.82
C LEU A 8 14.04 31.11 4.98
N ARG A 9 14.89 32.13 4.78
CA ARG A 9 14.57 33.32 4.01
C ARG A 9 14.52 33.02 2.52
N GLU A 10 15.50 32.29 2.00
CA GLU A 10 15.53 31.84 0.60
C GLU A 10 14.29 31.00 0.25
N ILE A 11 13.88 30.10 1.15
CA ILE A 11 12.66 29.30 0.97
C ILE A 11 11.41 30.20 0.96
N TRP A 12 11.34 31.19 1.86
CA TRP A 12 10.20 32.11 1.97
C TRP A 12 10.08 33.05 0.76
N ASP A 13 11.19 33.62 0.31
CA ASP A 13 11.24 34.58 -0.79
C ASP A 13 11.20 33.90 -2.18
N GLY A 14 11.12 32.56 -2.23
CA GLY A 14 11.00 31.79 -3.45
C GLY A 14 9.74 32.16 -4.25
N ASN A 15 9.92 32.58 -5.50
CA ASN A 15 8.85 33.00 -6.40
C ASN A 15 8.90 32.26 -7.75
N ILE A 16 7.74 32.11 -8.39
CA ILE A 16 7.58 31.51 -9.71
C ILE A 16 7.03 32.59 -10.66
N PRO A 17 7.65 32.82 -11.84
CA PRO A 17 7.06 33.66 -12.86
C PRO A 17 5.91 32.91 -13.53
N VAL A 18 4.69 33.43 -13.42
CA VAL A 18 3.47 32.80 -13.96
C VAL A 18 2.86 33.69 -15.04
N CYS A 19 2.45 33.08 -16.15
CA CYS A 19 1.68 33.69 -17.23
C CYS A 19 0.26 33.14 -17.15
N PHE A 20 -0.72 34.00 -16.87
CA PHE A 20 -2.13 33.63 -16.86
C PHE A 20 -2.76 34.02 -18.21
N GLN A 21 -3.55 33.12 -18.77
CA GLN A 21 -4.29 33.31 -20.01
C GLN A 21 -5.74 32.92 -19.79
N LEU A 22 -6.70 33.72 -20.25
CA LEU A 22 -8.10 33.29 -20.25
C LEU A 22 -8.28 32.15 -21.23
N ASP A 23 -9.06 31.13 -20.86
CA ASP A 23 -9.42 30.08 -21.79
C ASP A 23 -10.11 30.67 -23.03
N PRO A 24 -9.69 30.32 -24.26
CA PRO A 24 -10.25 30.90 -25.47
C PRO A 24 -11.76 30.73 -25.62
N ASP A 25 -12.32 29.65 -25.06
CA ASP A 25 -13.76 29.35 -25.15
C ASP A 25 -14.60 30.23 -24.21
N GLU A 26 -13.97 30.94 -23.26
CA GLU A 26 -14.65 31.78 -22.27
C GLU A 26 -14.64 33.28 -22.60
N ALA A 27 -13.83 33.70 -23.58
CA ALA A 27 -13.69 35.11 -23.96
C ALA A 27 -14.89 35.60 -24.78
N VAL A 28 -15.40 36.79 -24.45
CA VAL A 28 -16.46 37.47 -25.20
C VAL A 28 -15.94 38.71 -25.90
N GLY A 29 -16.37 38.90 -27.15
CA GLY A 29 -16.11 40.11 -27.93
C GLY A 29 -14.95 39.96 -28.92
N LEU A 30 -14.73 41.02 -29.71
CA LEU A 30 -13.69 41.06 -30.75
C LEU A 30 -12.28 41.31 -30.19
N GLN A 31 -12.17 41.75 -28.93
CA GLN A 31 -10.90 42.06 -28.29
C GLN A 31 -10.33 40.81 -27.62
N LYS A 32 -9.17 40.36 -28.10
CA LYS A 32 -8.44 39.24 -27.49
C LYS A 32 -8.05 39.59 -26.04
N PRO A 33 -8.34 38.72 -25.04
CA PRO A 33 -7.90 38.94 -23.66
C PRO A 33 -6.37 39.05 -23.59
N GLU A 34 -5.89 40.10 -22.92
CA GLU A 34 -4.46 40.26 -22.68
C GLU A 34 -3.98 39.29 -21.61
N VAL A 35 -2.85 38.63 -21.86
CA VAL A 35 -2.19 37.75 -20.87
C VAL A 35 -1.74 38.55 -19.65
N PHE A 36 -1.80 37.93 -18.47
CA PHE A 36 -1.44 38.57 -17.21
C PHE A 36 -0.22 37.89 -16.60
N TYR A 37 0.88 38.62 -16.38
CA TYR A 37 2.08 38.08 -15.77
C TYR A 37 2.17 38.47 -14.29
N LEU A 38 2.56 37.52 -13.44
CA LEU A 38 2.74 37.77 -12.01
C LEU A 38 3.85 36.89 -11.44
N MET A 39 4.67 37.46 -10.56
CA MET A 39 5.56 36.68 -9.70
C MET A 39 4.73 36.17 -8.52
N ILE A 40 4.64 34.85 -8.38
CA ILE A 40 3.80 34.19 -7.40
C ILE A 40 4.68 33.50 -6.34
N PRO A 41 4.43 33.70 -5.04
CA PRO A 41 5.19 33.04 -3.99
C PRO A 41 4.96 31.53 -3.98
N ARG A 42 6.05 30.75 -3.87
CA ARG A 42 6.00 29.28 -3.76
C ARG A 42 5.22 28.82 -2.52
N LEU A 43 5.40 29.52 -1.40
CA LEU A 43 4.77 29.22 -0.10
C LEU A 43 3.45 29.98 0.09
N SER A 44 2.52 29.79 -0.83
CA SER A 44 1.15 30.32 -0.72
C SER A 44 0.17 29.41 -1.47
N TYR A 45 -1.10 29.84 -1.55
CA TYR A 45 -2.18 29.17 -2.26
C TYR A 45 -2.78 30.13 -3.29
N PHE A 46 -3.14 29.63 -4.48
CA PHE A 46 -3.62 30.48 -5.58
C PHE A 46 -4.75 31.45 -5.17
N PRO A 47 -5.82 31.01 -4.48
CA PRO A 47 -6.93 31.91 -4.11
C PRO A 47 -6.51 33.11 -3.25
N ILE A 48 -5.32 33.09 -2.63
CA ILE A 48 -4.81 34.17 -1.79
C ILE A 48 -4.10 35.25 -2.60
N VAL A 49 -3.48 34.87 -3.73
CA VAL A 49 -2.53 35.70 -4.48
C VAL A 49 -3.02 36.10 -5.87
N THR A 50 -4.17 35.57 -6.32
CA THR A 50 -4.69 35.79 -7.68
C THR A 50 -5.86 36.77 -7.78
N ASP A 51 -6.15 37.59 -6.76
CA ASP A 51 -7.25 38.57 -6.80
C ASP A 51 -7.13 39.55 -7.98
N LYS A 52 -5.90 39.99 -8.28
CA LYS A 52 -5.61 40.87 -9.43
C LYS A 52 -5.83 40.16 -10.76
N VAL A 53 -5.52 38.87 -10.84
CA VAL A 53 -5.73 38.02 -12.02
C VAL A 53 -7.22 37.85 -12.28
N LYS A 54 -7.99 37.52 -11.23
CA LYS A 54 -9.46 37.42 -11.31
C LYS A 54 -10.07 38.72 -11.82
N LYS A 55 -9.74 39.86 -11.19
CA LYS A 55 -10.22 41.19 -11.59
C LYS A 55 -9.80 41.57 -13.02
N HIS A 56 -8.63 41.13 -13.47
CA HIS A 56 -8.19 41.35 -14.84
C HIS A 56 -9.09 40.64 -15.84
N PHE A 57 -9.33 39.34 -15.66
CA PHE A 57 -10.06 38.53 -16.65
C PHE A 57 -11.58 38.68 -16.61
N LEU A 58 -12.18 39.02 -15.48
CA LEU A 58 -13.63 39.22 -15.35
C LEU A 58 -14.22 40.23 -16.38
N ARG A 59 -13.41 41.18 -16.88
CA ARG A 59 -13.84 42.16 -17.90
C ARG A 59 -14.08 41.56 -19.29
N TYR A 60 -13.55 40.36 -19.54
CA TYR A 60 -13.65 39.64 -20.83
C TYR A 60 -14.67 38.51 -20.81
N VAL A 61 -15.30 38.25 -19.65
CA VAL A 61 -16.20 37.12 -19.40
C VAL A 61 -17.65 37.64 -19.38
N PRO A 62 -18.65 36.87 -19.87
CA PRO A 62 -20.06 37.26 -19.80
C PRO A 62 -20.50 37.64 -18.39
N ASN A 63 -21.42 38.60 -18.28
CA ASN A 63 -21.97 39.05 -16.99
C ASN A 63 -22.56 37.90 -16.16
N GLU A 64 -23.13 36.88 -16.81
CA GLU A 64 -23.72 35.71 -16.14
C GLU A 64 -22.71 34.82 -15.40
N TYR A 65 -21.41 34.91 -15.73
CA TYR A 65 -20.35 34.14 -15.08
C TYR A 65 -19.44 35.01 -14.19
N GLN A 66 -19.75 36.29 -13.99
CA GLN A 66 -18.90 37.17 -13.18
C GLN A 66 -18.88 36.78 -11.69
N ASP A 67 -19.96 36.16 -11.21
CA ASP A 67 -20.07 35.64 -9.84
C ASP A 67 -19.48 34.23 -9.68
N ASN A 68 -19.06 33.60 -10.78
CA ASN A 68 -18.51 32.25 -10.71
C ASN A 68 -17.14 32.22 -10.01
N GLU A 69 -16.82 31.05 -9.48
CA GLU A 69 -15.53 30.75 -8.91
C GLU A 69 -14.48 30.56 -10.01
N MET A 70 -13.35 31.27 -9.86
CA MET A 70 -12.22 31.13 -10.78
C MET A 70 -11.42 29.88 -10.43
N TRP A 71 -11.14 29.04 -11.42
CA TRP A 71 -10.23 27.90 -11.28
C TRP A 71 -9.13 27.95 -12.35
N LEU A 72 -8.05 27.22 -12.10
CA LEU A 72 -6.84 27.27 -12.92
C LEU A 72 -6.50 25.87 -13.45
N SER A 73 -5.94 25.81 -14.65
CA SER A 73 -5.38 24.58 -15.20
C SER A 73 -4.02 24.78 -15.86
N PHE A 74 -3.25 23.69 -15.92
CA PHE A 74 -2.01 23.60 -16.67
C PHE A 74 -2.14 22.45 -17.67
N ASN A 75 -1.94 22.70 -18.97
CA ASN A 75 -2.07 21.70 -20.04
C ASN A 75 -3.34 20.83 -19.90
N THR A 76 -4.49 21.46 -19.65
CA THR A 76 -5.81 20.84 -19.37
C THR A 76 -6.01 20.20 -17.98
N THR A 77 -4.95 20.02 -17.19
CA THR A 77 -5.06 19.47 -15.83
C THR A 77 -5.52 20.54 -14.84
N PRO A 78 -6.67 20.36 -14.14
CA PRO A 78 -7.11 21.29 -13.12
C PRO A 78 -6.18 21.32 -11.90
N LEU A 79 -5.81 22.52 -11.43
CA LEU A 79 -4.89 22.70 -10.32
C LEU A 79 -5.63 22.73 -8.97
N LYS A 80 -5.23 21.81 -8.06
CA LYS A 80 -5.80 21.70 -6.71
C LYS A 80 -5.36 22.88 -5.84
N TRP A 81 -6.24 23.86 -5.64
CA TRP A 81 -5.91 25.11 -4.91
C TRP A 81 -5.35 24.91 -3.50
N HIS A 82 -5.69 23.80 -2.85
CA HIS A 82 -5.28 23.47 -1.48
C HIS A 82 -3.86 22.87 -1.41
N PHE A 83 -3.17 22.70 -2.55
CA PHE A 83 -1.75 22.40 -2.57
C PHE A 83 -0.95 23.71 -2.65
N PRO A 84 0.18 23.83 -1.94
CA PRO A 84 1.04 24.99 -2.09
C PRO A 84 1.48 25.19 -3.53
N ILE A 85 1.58 26.44 -3.98
CA ILE A 85 1.86 26.77 -5.38
C ILE A 85 3.20 26.18 -5.84
N GLY A 86 4.23 26.21 -4.98
CA GLY A 86 5.52 25.59 -5.28
C GLY A 86 5.41 24.08 -5.52
N VAL A 87 4.56 23.38 -4.76
CA VAL A 87 4.32 21.94 -4.95
C VAL A 87 3.63 21.67 -6.29
N LEU A 88 2.61 22.46 -6.63
CA LEU A 88 1.92 22.32 -7.93
C LEU A 88 2.88 22.57 -9.10
N PHE A 89 3.72 23.60 -9.00
CA PHE A 89 4.72 23.90 -10.03
C PHE A 89 5.74 22.76 -10.16
N ASP A 90 6.32 22.30 -9.06
CA ASP A 90 7.32 21.22 -9.08
C ASP A 90 6.70 19.87 -9.51
N LEU A 91 5.38 19.68 -9.33
CA LEU A 91 4.69 18.46 -9.75
C LEU A 91 4.37 18.46 -11.25
N HIS A 92 3.90 19.59 -11.78
CA HIS A 92 3.40 19.68 -13.15
C HIS A 92 4.45 20.18 -14.16
N ASN A 93 5.53 20.82 -13.70
CA ASN A 93 6.52 21.47 -14.56
C ASN A 93 7.95 20.94 -14.27
N ASN A 94 8.13 19.62 -14.25
CA ASN A 94 9.39 18.93 -13.88
C ASN A 94 10.09 18.15 -15.01
N GLY A 95 9.71 18.34 -16.28
CA GLY A 95 10.29 17.65 -17.44
C GLY A 95 11.34 18.46 -18.24
N GLU A 96 11.91 17.83 -19.28
CA GLU A 96 12.82 18.46 -20.26
C GLU A 96 12.18 19.64 -20.99
N ASP A 97 10.84 19.67 -21.07
CA ASP A 97 10.03 20.76 -21.66
C ASP A 97 9.57 21.80 -20.61
N SER A 98 10.18 21.85 -19.42
CA SER A 98 9.84 22.86 -18.40
C SER A 98 10.19 24.27 -18.88
N THR A 99 9.18 25.04 -19.27
CA THR A 99 9.36 26.42 -19.73
C THR A 99 8.88 27.42 -18.70
N LEU A 100 9.68 28.46 -18.45
CA LEU A 100 9.24 29.65 -17.74
C LEU A 100 8.89 30.76 -18.76
N PRO A 101 7.87 31.60 -18.49
CA PRO A 101 7.00 31.58 -17.31
C PRO A 101 6.01 30.40 -17.33
N TRP A 102 5.58 29.95 -16.14
CA TRP A 102 4.59 28.88 -16.02
C TRP A 102 3.25 29.33 -16.59
N SER A 103 2.82 28.71 -17.70
CA SER A 103 1.63 29.14 -18.43
C SER A 103 0.37 28.46 -17.92
N LEU A 104 -0.51 29.22 -17.27
CA LEU A 104 -1.76 28.73 -16.69
C LEU A 104 -2.98 29.28 -17.43
N SER A 105 -3.96 28.40 -17.66
CA SER A 105 -5.26 28.79 -18.18
C SER A 105 -6.20 29.14 -17.03
N VAL A 106 -6.94 30.23 -17.19
CA VAL A 106 -7.93 30.75 -16.24
C VAL A 106 -9.32 30.40 -16.76
N HIS A 107 -10.16 29.89 -15.86
CA HIS A 107 -11.51 29.44 -16.16
C HIS A 107 -12.51 29.97 -15.13
N PHE A 108 -13.73 30.25 -15.58
CA PHE A 108 -14.88 30.69 -14.79
C PHE A 108 -16.10 29.80 -15.01
N THR A 109 -16.08 28.91 -16.00
CA THR A 109 -17.16 27.97 -16.30
C THR A 109 -16.72 26.52 -16.08
N LYS A 110 -17.63 25.55 -16.20
CA LYS A 110 -17.33 24.11 -16.17
C LYS A 110 -16.41 23.69 -15.00
N PHE A 111 -16.72 24.16 -13.80
CA PHE A 111 -15.89 23.88 -12.63
C PHE A 111 -15.76 22.35 -12.39
N PRO A 112 -14.55 21.82 -12.23
CA PRO A 112 -14.31 20.37 -12.14
C PRO A 112 -14.54 19.85 -10.70
N GLU A 113 -15.81 19.68 -10.34
CA GLU A 113 -16.26 19.26 -8.99
C GLU A 113 -15.66 17.91 -8.54
N ASP A 114 -15.39 17.00 -9.48
CA ASP A 114 -14.81 15.69 -9.17
C ASP A 114 -13.30 15.72 -8.87
N VAL A 115 -12.64 16.85 -9.14
CA VAL A 115 -11.17 16.98 -9.07
C VAL A 115 -10.71 18.03 -8.07
N ILE A 116 -11.42 19.17 -7.98
CA ILE A 116 -11.05 20.31 -7.14
C ILE A 116 -12.20 20.62 -6.17
N PHE A 117 -11.87 20.87 -4.91
CA PHE A 117 -12.83 21.38 -3.94
C PHE A 117 -13.18 22.85 -4.23
N ARG A 118 -14.43 23.23 -4.01
CA ARG A 118 -14.83 24.65 -4.00
C ARG A 118 -14.08 25.44 -2.91
N CYS A 119 -13.69 26.67 -3.23
CA CYS A 119 -13.01 27.62 -2.35
C CYS A 119 -13.82 28.94 -2.34
N PRO A 120 -14.95 29.00 -1.61
CA PRO A 120 -15.88 30.13 -1.70
C PRO A 120 -15.30 31.45 -1.18
N ASN A 121 -14.30 31.39 -0.30
CA ASN A 121 -13.73 32.57 0.35
C ASN A 121 -12.33 32.31 0.93
N ARG A 122 -11.69 33.38 1.43
CA ARG A 122 -10.34 33.34 2.00
C ARG A 122 -10.29 32.57 3.32
N GLU A 123 -11.38 32.58 4.09
CA GLU A 123 -11.52 31.86 5.36
C GLU A 123 -11.42 30.35 5.16
N THR A 124 -11.84 29.83 3.99
CA THR A 124 -11.70 28.42 3.63
C THR A 124 -10.23 28.03 3.49
N VAL A 125 -9.41 28.91 2.90
CA VAL A 125 -7.97 28.69 2.77
C VAL A 125 -7.28 28.78 4.13
N GLU A 126 -7.66 29.77 4.95
CA GLU A 126 -7.14 29.91 6.32
C GLU A 126 -7.45 28.66 7.16
N ALA A 127 -8.68 28.15 7.09
CA ALA A 127 -9.09 26.93 7.78
C ALA A 127 -8.27 25.71 7.31
N HIS A 128 -8.04 25.56 6.01
CA HIS A 128 -7.21 24.49 5.45
C HIS A 128 -5.74 24.58 5.92
N PHE A 129 -5.17 25.79 5.89
CA PHE A 129 -3.82 26.05 6.38
C PHE A 129 -3.68 25.71 7.86
N MET A 130 -4.63 26.14 8.69
CA MET A 130 -4.65 25.84 10.13
C MET A 130 -4.83 24.34 10.41
N ALA A 131 -5.64 23.64 9.62
CA ALA A 131 -5.80 22.20 9.73
C ALA A 131 -4.47 21.47 9.45
N SER A 132 -3.76 21.88 8.40
CA SER A 132 -2.45 21.30 8.04
C SER A 132 -1.39 21.54 9.14
N LEU A 133 -1.36 22.74 9.74
CA LEU A 133 -0.46 23.04 10.86
C LEU A 133 -0.78 22.20 12.11
N LYS A 134 -2.07 22.04 12.44
CA LYS A 134 -2.51 21.20 13.56
C LYS A 134 -2.12 19.74 13.37
N GLU A 135 -2.32 19.20 12.16
CA GLU A 135 -1.91 17.84 11.81
C GLU A 135 -0.40 17.66 11.97
N ALA A 136 0.41 18.60 11.45
CA ALA A 136 1.86 18.58 11.61
C ALA A 136 2.29 18.62 13.09
N ASP A 137 1.59 19.37 13.93
CA ASP A 137 1.86 19.43 15.37
C ASP A 137 1.44 18.17 16.12
N VAL A 138 0.38 17.49 15.68
CA VAL A 138 0.01 16.16 16.19
C VAL A 138 1.13 15.15 15.93
N LEU A 139 1.73 15.19 14.73
CA LEU A 139 2.84 14.31 14.37
C LEU A 139 4.11 14.62 15.17
N LYS A 140 4.45 15.90 15.35
CA LYS A 140 5.67 16.30 16.06
C LYS A 140 5.57 16.23 17.58
N HIS A 141 4.48 16.77 18.14
CA HIS A 141 4.33 17.05 19.57
C HIS A 141 3.00 16.56 20.16
N ARG A 142 2.29 15.65 19.48
CA ARG A 142 0.96 15.18 19.90
C ARG A 142 -0.07 16.32 20.06
N GLY A 143 0.15 17.44 19.35
CA GLY A 143 -0.75 18.59 19.33
C GLY A 143 -0.54 19.59 20.48
N ALA A 144 0.46 19.36 21.34
CA ALA A 144 0.64 20.14 22.56
C ALA A 144 0.98 21.62 22.28
N VAL A 145 1.74 21.91 21.23
CA VAL A 145 2.19 23.30 20.97
C VAL A 145 1.01 24.12 20.45
N MET A 146 0.28 23.61 19.44
CA MET A 146 -0.89 24.29 18.88
C MET A 146 -2.01 24.45 19.90
N GLN A 147 -2.21 23.49 20.83
CA GLN A 147 -3.21 23.63 21.90
C GLN A 147 -2.88 24.75 22.89
N ASN A 148 -1.60 25.02 23.12
CA ASN A 148 -1.14 26.06 24.05
C ASN A 148 -1.05 27.46 23.41
N MET A 149 -1.26 27.57 22.09
CA MET A 149 -1.26 28.85 21.38
C MET A 149 -2.56 29.64 21.62
N GLN A 150 -2.44 30.96 21.71
CA GLN A 150 -3.59 31.85 21.79
C GLN A 150 -4.14 32.16 20.39
N LYS A 151 -5.40 32.61 20.30
CA LYS A 151 -6.02 33.00 19.01
C LYS A 151 -5.19 34.04 18.23
N LYS A 152 -4.51 34.95 18.93
CA LYS A 152 -3.61 35.95 18.32
C LYS A 152 -2.39 35.28 17.63
N ASP A 153 -1.89 34.19 18.20
CA ASP A 153 -0.74 33.46 17.67
C ASP A 153 -1.15 32.73 16.39
N HIS A 154 -2.34 32.12 16.36
CA HIS A 154 -2.92 31.56 15.14
C HIS A 154 -3.11 32.64 14.06
N THR A 155 -3.68 33.78 14.43
CA THR A 155 -3.86 34.90 13.49
C THR A 155 -2.52 35.36 12.91
N GLN A 156 -1.48 35.41 13.74
CA GLN A 156 -0.13 35.82 13.33
C GLN A 156 0.55 34.79 12.40
N LEU A 157 0.31 33.48 12.59
CA LEU A 157 0.78 32.43 11.69
C LEU A 157 0.17 32.51 10.28
N TRP A 158 -1.02 33.11 10.15
CA TRP A 158 -1.69 33.28 8.86
C TRP A 158 -1.18 34.50 8.06
N LEU A 159 -0.51 35.45 8.72
CA LEU A 159 -0.05 36.67 8.04
C LEU A 159 1.16 36.39 7.14
N ASP A 160 1.12 36.96 5.94
CA ASP A 160 2.18 36.86 4.93
C ASP A 160 3.36 37.81 5.25
N LYS A 161 3.99 37.59 6.41
CA LYS A 161 5.15 38.36 6.87
C LYS A 161 6.14 37.45 7.57
N PHE A 162 7.30 37.23 6.95
CA PHE A 162 8.36 36.34 7.42
C PHE A 162 8.65 36.44 8.93
N ASP A 163 9.00 37.64 9.43
CA ASP A 163 9.40 37.79 10.84
C ASP A 163 8.22 37.56 11.80
N GLN A 164 6.99 37.88 11.38
CA GLN A 164 5.80 37.65 12.18
C GLN A 164 5.45 36.16 12.23
N PHE A 165 5.49 35.49 11.08
CA PHE A 165 5.29 34.05 10.97
C PHE A 165 6.31 33.28 11.82
N TRP A 166 7.61 33.56 11.63
CA TRP A 166 8.68 32.86 12.35
C TRP A 166 8.82 33.25 13.83
N ALA A 167 8.24 34.36 14.27
CA ALA A 167 8.13 34.65 15.70
C ALA A 167 7.23 33.64 16.43
N VAL A 168 6.24 33.07 15.75
CA VAL A 168 5.35 32.04 16.32
C VAL A 168 5.76 30.64 15.88
N ASN A 169 6.07 30.43 14.60
CA ASN A 169 6.39 29.12 14.02
C ASN A 169 7.65 28.48 14.64
N ARG A 170 8.56 29.28 15.22
CA ARG A 170 9.73 28.74 15.95
C ARG A 170 9.33 27.79 17.07
N ARG A 171 8.24 28.07 17.80
CA ARG A 171 7.70 27.18 18.85
C ARG A 171 7.29 25.81 18.31
N LEU A 172 6.80 25.76 17.06
CA LEU A 172 6.45 24.51 16.37
C LEU A 172 7.67 23.77 15.85
N MET A 173 8.86 24.35 15.94
CA MET A 173 10.11 23.74 15.49
C MET A 173 11.09 23.48 16.64
N GLU A 174 10.71 23.81 17.87
CA GLU A 174 11.45 23.49 19.09
C GLU A 174 11.30 22.00 19.40
N GLN A 175 12.41 21.35 19.73
CA GLN A 175 12.42 19.94 20.16
C GLN A 175 11.97 19.85 21.63
N GLY A 176 11.27 18.76 21.98
CA GLY A 176 10.75 18.55 23.35
C GLY A 176 11.86 18.40 24.39
N SER A 177 11.53 18.70 25.66
CA SER A 177 12.45 18.61 26.81
C SER A 177 12.69 17.20 27.34
N ASP A 178 12.02 16.19 26.79
CA ASP A 178 12.17 14.78 27.20
C ASP A 178 13.45 14.18 26.60
N GLN A 179 14.02 13.18 27.27
CA GLN A 179 15.40 12.65 27.11
C GLN A 179 15.84 12.21 25.69
N GLU A 180 14.96 12.28 24.68
CA GLU A 180 15.24 11.94 23.28
C GLU A 180 15.41 13.16 22.34
N GLY A 181 15.08 14.39 22.78
CA GLY A 181 15.51 15.63 22.10
C GLY A 181 15.12 15.83 20.62
N ASP A 182 14.21 15.03 20.05
CA ASP A 182 13.78 15.13 18.64
C ASP A 182 12.24 15.06 18.50
N PHE A 183 11.70 15.38 17.31
CA PHE A 183 10.25 15.26 17.04
C PHE A 183 9.78 13.80 17.15
N LYS A 184 8.50 13.58 17.49
CA LYS A 184 7.95 12.21 17.50
C LYS A 184 7.90 11.59 16.10
N HIS A 185 7.41 12.34 15.11
CA HIS A 185 7.43 11.96 13.70
C HIS A 185 7.67 13.18 12.80
N ILE A 186 8.19 12.95 11.60
CA ILE A 186 8.38 13.96 10.56
C ILE A 186 7.07 14.17 9.78
N PRO A 187 6.49 15.39 9.75
CA PRO A 187 5.35 15.70 8.89
C PRO A 187 5.80 15.84 7.43
N ILE A 188 5.62 14.79 6.64
CA ILE A 188 6.05 14.76 5.24
C ILE A 188 4.99 14.10 4.35
N ARG A 189 4.82 14.68 3.16
CA ARG A 189 3.95 14.16 2.10
C ARG A 189 4.79 13.95 0.85
N CYS A 190 4.70 12.76 0.26
CA CYS A 190 5.32 12.44 -1.02
C CYS A 190 4.23 12.42 -2.10
N TYR A 191 4.31 13.34 -3.05
CA TYR A 191 3.31 13.50 -4.10
C TYR A 191 3.65 12.60 -5.30
N ASN A 192 2.63 11.99 -5.90
CA ASN A 192 2.72 11.25 -7.15
C ASN A 192 2.28 12.14 -8.32
N GLU A 193 2.69 11.79 -9.54
CA GLU A 193 2.35 12.52 -10.79
C GLU A 193 0.84 12.69 -11.01
N ASP A 194 0.01 11.76 -10.52
CA ASP A 194 -1.46 11.83 -10.58
C ASP A 194 -2.09 12.83 -9.58
N GLY A 195 -1.26 13.53 -8.79
CA GLY A 195 -1.69 14.49 -7.79
C GLY A 195 -2.25 13.87 -6.51
N THR A 196 -2.10 12.56 -6.31
CA THR A 196 -2.26 11.91 -4.99
C THR A 196 -0.98 12.06 -4.16
N TYR A 197 -1.05 11.85 -2.84
CA TYR A 197 0.14 11.83 -2.00
C TYR A 197 0.10 10.70 -0.98
N ARG A 198 1.29 10.25 -0.58
CA ARG A 198 1.49 9.30 0.53
C ARG A 198 2.01 10.05 1.74
N GLN A 199 1.53 9.65 2.92
CA GLN A 199 1.99 10.16 4.20
C GLN A 199 2.14 8.98 5.15
N LYS A 200 3.32 8.85 5.76
CA LYS A 200 3.69 7.75 6.67
C LYS A 200 4.14 8.33 8.01
N LEU A 201 4.05 7.51 9.06
CA LEU A 201 4.67 7.82 10.35
C LEU A 201 6.17 7.51 10.25
N VAL A 202 6.98 8.55 10.12
CA VAL A 202 8.44 8.40 10.02
C VAL A 202 9.10 9.00 11.25
N SER A 203 9.87 8.18 11.97
CA SER A 203 10.71 8.62 13.08
C SER A 203 11.90 9.42 12.54
N PRO A 204 12.28 10.57 13.14
CA PRO A 204 13.48 11.29 12.75
C PRO A 204 14.78 10.57 13.15
N ILE A 205 14.68 9.53 13.99
CA ILE A 205 15.80 8.69 14.42
C ILE A 205 15.57 7.28 13.88
N ASN A 206 16.58 6.72 13.21
CA ASN A 206 16.58 5.36 12.70
C ASN A 206 16.59 4.36 13.86
N THR A 207 15.67 3.39 13.84
CA THR A 207 15.54 2.32 14.83
C THR A 207 15.99 0.94 14.32
N ASN A 208 16.44 0.86 13.07
CA ASN A 208 16.95 -0.37 12.47
C ASN A 208 18.31 -0.76 13.07
N SER A 209 18.60 -2.06 13.18
CA SER A 209 19.77 -2.62 13.89
C SER A 209 21.11 -2.00 13.50
N ASP A 210 21.28 -1.67 12.21
CA ASP A 210 22.57 -1.28 11.65
C ASP A 210 22.85 0.24 11.77
N ALA A 211 21.80 1.04 12.02
CA ALA A 211 21.87 2.50 12.10
C ALA A 211 21.12 3.07 13.33
N ASN A 212 20.90 2.23 14.34
CA ASN A 212 20.11 2.58 15.52
C ASN A 212 20.66 3.84 16.22
N GLY A 213 19.80 4.83 16.42
CA GLY A 213 20.16 6.11 17.06
C GLY A 213 20.75 7.17 16.11
N GLN A 214 20.91 6.88 14.82
CA GLN A 214 21.32 7.88 13.82
C GLN A 214 20.12 8.68 13.30
N LYS A 215 20.36 9.94 12.90
CA LYS A 215 19.32 10.76 12.27
C LYS A 215 18.94 10.21 10.90
N CYS A 216 17.65 10.13 10.66
CA CYS A 216 17.08 9.76 9.37
C CYS A 216 17.52 10.77 8.30
N THR A 217 18.08 10.27 7.20
CA THR A 217 18.51 11.07 6.05
C THR A 217 17.39 11.24 5.02
N VAL A 218 17.57 12.17 4.07
CA VAL A 218 16.66 12.26 2.92
C VAL A 218 16.68 10.96 2.11
N GLN A 219 17.82 10.27 2.00
CA GLN A 219 17.88 8.98 1.32
C GLN A 219 17.09 7.91 2.07
N ASP A 220 17.08 7.93 3.41
CA ASP A 220 16.25 7.02 4.22
C ASP A 220 14.76 7.32 4.03
N LEU A 221 14.38 8.60 4.01
CA LEU A 221 13.02 9.03 3.67
C LEU A 221 12.65 8.58 2.26
N LEU A 222 13.52 8.82 1.29
CA LEU A 222 13.32 8.31 -0.06
C LEU A 222 13.23 6.80 -0.02
N ASN A 223 14.04 6.06 0.70
CA ASN A 223 13.90 4.60 0.81
C ASN A 223 12.63 4.16 1.56
N GLU A 224 12.03 5.01 2.40
CA GLU A 224 10.76 4.77 3.10
C GLU A 224 9.53 5.10 2.22
N PHE A 225 9.64 6.10 1.35
CA PHE A 225 8.57 6.48 0.40
C PHE A 225 8.70 5.80 -0.96
N SER A 226 9.94 5.51 -1.33
CA SER A 226 10.43 4.72 -2.46
C SER A 226 10.72 3.30 -2.05
N THR A 227 10.46 2.88 -0.78
CA THR A 227 10.24 1.46 -0.51
C THR A 227 9.04 1.19 -1.36
N PRO A 228 9.28 0.57 -2.51
CA PRO A 228 8.18 0.27 -3.34
C PRO A 228 7.44 -0.74 -2.49
N VAL A 229 6.14 -0.54 -2.32
CA VAL A 229 5.31 -1.68 -1.99
C VAL A 229 5.54 -2.66 -3.15
N ARG A 230 6.56 -3.51 -2.97
CA ARG A 230 7.38 -4.22 -3.96
C ARG A 230 8.00 -3.44 -5.12
N LYS A 231 9.27 -3.80 -5.39
CA LYS A 231 10.00 -3.70 -6.67
C LYS A 231 9.33 -4.52 -7.80
N ALA A 232 8.03 -4.72 -7.73
CA ALA A 232 7.19 -5.20 -8.81
C ALA A 232 6.35 -4.00 -9.23
N GLY A 233 6.93 -3.10 -10.05
CA GLY A 233 6.32 -1.81 -10.33
C GLY A 233 6.68 -1.26 -11.69
N SER A 234 7.95 -0.90 -11.93
CA SER A 234 8.32 -0.17 -13.15
C SER A 234 8.87 -1.05 -14.27
N LYS A 235 9.41 -2.24 -13.99
CA LYS A 235 9.99 -3.13 -15.03
C LYS A 235 9.72 -4.60 -14.75
N VAL A 236 9.45 -5.36 -15.81
CA VAL A 236 9.38 -6.83 -15.79
C VAL A 236 10.77 -7.36 -15.43
N PRO A 237 10.92 -8.19 -14.39
CA PRO A 237 12.22 -8.80 -14.07
C PRO A 237 12.70 -9.66 -15.24
N ASP A 238 13.99 -9.53 -15.57
CA ASP A 238 14.65 -10.34 -16.59
C ASP A 238 14.51 -11.82 -16.24
N ASP A 239 13.99 -12.60 -17.18
CA ASP A 239 13.65 -13.99 -17.00
C ASP A 239 14.86 -14.92 -17.07
N GLN A 240 16.00 -14.49 -17.63
CA GLN A 240 17.29 -15.22 -17.66
C GLN A 240 17.20 -16.74 -17.96
N GLY A 241 16.15 -17.20 -18.64
CA GLY A 241 15.87 -18.62 -18.83
C GLY A 241 15.60 -19.41 -17.52
N LYS A 242 15.19 -18.75 -16.44
CA LYS A 242 14.88 -19.36 -15.13
C LYS A 242 13.39 -19.67 -14.99
N LEU A 243 13.10 -20.70 -14.19
CA LEU A 243 11.74 -20.96 -13.70
C LEU A 243 11.37 -19.88 -12.69
N ILE A 244 10.27 -19.16 -12.93
CA ILE A 244 9.86 -18.01 -12.11
C ILE A 244 8.48 -18.25 -11.54
N LEU A 245 8.35 -18.11 -10.22
CA LEU A 245 7.08 -18.11 -9.52
C LEU A 245 6.70 -16.68 -9.12
N TYR A 246 5.65 -16.15 -9.73
CA TYR A 246 4.99 -14.94 -9.26
C TYR A 246 4.10 -15.28 -8.06
N SER A 247 4.41 -14.70 -6.90
CA SER A 247 3.89 -15.14 -5.60
C SER A 247 3.47 -13.98 -4.70
N ASN A 248 2.83 -14.30 -3.59
CA ASN A 248 2.65 -13.39 -2.47
C ASN A 248 2.81 -14.18 -1.17
N VAL A 249 3.59 -13.65 -0.23
CA VAL A 249 3.97 -14.34 1.01
C VAL A 249 2.78 -14.81 1.83
N ILE A 250 1.71 -14.01 1.95
CA ILE A 250 0.54 -14.38 2.75
C ILE A 250 -0.42 -15.31 1.99
N CYS A 251 -0.30 -15.46 0.67
CA CYS A 251 -1.28 -16.17 -0.15
C CYS A 251 -1.15 -17.70 0.00
N PRO A 252 -2.14 -18.41 0.59
CA PRO A 252 -2.06 -19.87 0.77
C PRO A 252 -2.09 -20.63 -0.56
N PHE A 253 -2.70 -20.07 -1.61
CA PHE A 253 -2.66 -20.65 -2.94
C PHE A 253 -1.25 -20.58 -3.56
N ALA A 254 -0.53 -19.48 -3.33
CA ALA A 254 0.85 -19.36 -3.81
C ALA A 254 1.79 -20.27 -2.99
N GLN A 255 1.50 -20.44 -1.70
CA GLN A 255 2.20 -21.37 -0.83
C GLN A 255 2.15 -22.82 -1.35
N ARG A 256 1.02 -23.29 -1.93
CA ARG A 256 0.94 -24.61 -2.60
C ARG A 256 2.03 -24.81 -3.64
N ALA A 257 2.19 -23.84 -4.55
CA ALA A 257 3.17 -23.93 -5.64
C ALA A 257 4.60 -24.00 -5.07
N HIS A 258 4.87 -23.19 -4.06
CA HIS A 258 6.14 -23.26 -3.38
C HIS A 258 6.40 -24.61 -2.69
N LEU A 259 5.43 -25.16 -1.94
CA LEU A 259 5.58 -26.45 -1.26
C LEU A 259 5.98 -27.55 -2.25
N VAL A 260 5.38 -27.56 -3.43
CA VAL A 260 5.71 -28.52 -4.49
C VAL A 260 7.12 -28.27 -5.06
N LEU A 261 7.47 -27.02 -5.35
CA LEU A 261 8.82 -26.67 -5.83
C LEU A 261 9.91 -27.07 -4.82
N ASP A 262 9.68 -26.72 -3.55
CA ASP A 262 10.63 -26.93 -2.45
C ASP A 262 10.75 -28.44 -2.12
N ALA A 263 9.63 -29.18 -2.04
CA ALA A 263 9.63 -30.63 -1.79
C ALA A 263 10.33 -31.43 -2.91
N LYS A 264 10.18 -30.98 -4.16
CA LYS A 264 10.84 -31.58 -5.32
C LYS A 264 12.26 -31.06 -5.55
N LYS A 265 12.71 -30.08 -4.76
CA LYS A 265 14.02 -29.42 -4.86
C LYS A 265 14.29 -28.82 -6.24
N ILE A 266 13.25 -28.25 -6.86
CA ILE A 266 13.36 -27.59 -8.16
C ILE A 266 13.93 -26.19 -7.93
N PRO A 267 15.00 -25.75 -8.61
CA PRO A 267 15.48 -24.38 -8.53
C PRO A 267 14.51 -23.42 -9.23
N TYR A 268 14.15 -22.31 -8.56
CA TYR A 268 13.27 -21.28 -9.11
C TYR A 268 13.57 -19.92 -8.49
N GLN A 269 13.19 -18.87 -9.20
CA GLN A 269 13.17 -17.50 -8.70
C GLN A 269 11.75 -17.14 -8.24
N THR A 270 11.62 -16.47 -7.11
CA THR A 270 10.35 -15.90 -6.67
C THR A 270 10.27 -14.42 -7.03
N ILE A 271 9.18 -13.99 -7.66
CA ILE A 271 8.84 -12.57 -7.79
C ILE A 271 7.59 -12.32 -6.96
N TYR A 272 7.76 -11.57 -5.89
CA TYR A 272 6.68 -11.23 -5.00
C TYR A 272 5.85 -10.07 -5.60
N ILE A 273 4.55 -10.30 -5.85
CA ILE A 273 3.57 -9.36 -6.43
C ILE A 273 2.66 -8.77 -5.36
N ASP A 274 2.65 -7.44 -5.22
CA ASP A 274 1.65 -6.79 -4.38
C ASP A 274 0.27 -7.08 -4.99
N ILE A 275 -0.56 -7.81 -4.25
CA ILE A 275 -1.90 -8.21 -4.72
C ILE A 275 -2.95 -7.14 -4.46
N TRP A 276 -2.64 -6.15 -3.62
CA TRP A 276 -3.49 -5.00 -3.32
C TRP A 276 -3.22 -3.85 -4.29
N ASN A 277 -1.96 -3.61 -4.65
CA ASN A 277 -1.54 -2.66 -5.69
C ASN A 277 -0.69 -3.36 -6.77
N LYS A 278 -1.35 -4.06 -7.69
CA LYS A 278 -0.68 -4.89 -8.71
C LYS A 278 0.03 -4.01 -9.74
N PRO A 279 1.26 -4.36 -10.16
CA PRO A 279 1.89 -3.66 -11.28
C PRO A 279 1.15 -3.94 -12.59
N GLU A 280 1.09 -2.93 -13.46
CA GLU A 280 0.39 -3.01 -14.75
C GLU A 280 0.85 -4.21 -15.59
N TRP A 281 2.16 -4.47 -15.62
CA TRP A 281 2.74 -5.56 -16.39
C TRP A 281 2.31 -6.96 -15.90
N TYR A 282 1.84 -7.13 -14.67
CA TYR A 282 1.49 -8.45 -14.13
C TYR A 282 0.28 -9.08 -14.82
N THR A 283 -0.62 -8.27 -15.36
CA THR A 283 -1.78 -8.75 -16.13
C THR A 283 -1.37 -9.58 -17.36
N SER A 284 -0.20 -9.28 -17.94
CA SER A 284 0.39 -10.09 -19.02
C SER A 284 0.91 -11.46 -18.56
N LYS A 285 1.12 -11.63 -17.25
CA LYS A 285 1.65 -12.86 -16.65
C LYS A 285 0.55 -13.72 -16.01
N SER A 286 -0.53 -13.10 -15.55
CA SER A 286 -1.70 -13.80 -15.01
C SER A 286 -2.98 -13.19 -15.58
N ALA A 287 -3.65 -13.94 -16.45
CA ALA A 287 -4.89 -13.50 -17.10
C ALA A 287 -6.02 -13.19 -16.09
N THR A 288 -5.97 -13.79 -14.90
CA THR A 288 -6.94 -13.54 -13.81
C THR A 288 -6.48 -12.45 -12.85
N GLY A 289 -5.25 -11.93 -13.01
CA GLY A 289 -4.61 -11.01 -12.07
C GLY A 289 -4.31 -11.62 -10.71
N LYS A 290 -4.49 -12.93 -10.53
CA LYS A 290 -4.26 -13.63 -9.26
C LYS A 290 -2.86 -14.26 -9.21
N VAL A 291 -2.36 -14.48 -8.00
CA VAL A 291 -1.18 -15.33 -7.74
C VAL A 291 -1.65 -16.68 -7.19
N PRO A 292 -0.89 -17.78 -7.40
CA PRO A 292 0.39 -17.86 -8.11
C PRO A 292 0.25 -17.83 -9.65
N ALA A 293 1.34 -17.44 -10.31
CA ALA A 293 1.58 -17.70 -11.73
C ALA A 293 3.01 -18.22 -11.92
N LEU A 294 3.20 -19.25 -12.75
CA LEU A 294 4.49 -19.89 -13.00
C LEU A 294 4.94 -19.63 -14.43
N LYS A 295 6.00 -18.85 -14.62
CA LYS A 295 6.67 -18.70 -15.92
C LYS A 295 7.73 -19.79 -16.04
N VAL A 296 7.55 -20.63 -17.05
CA VAL A 296 8.51 -21.66 -17.46
C VAL A 296 9.46 -21.02 -18.47
N SER A 297 10.76 -21.30 -18.36
CA SER A 297 11.84 -20.64 -19.10
C SER A 297 11.53 -20.42 -20.59
N ASP A 298 11.14 -21.49 -21.29
CA ASP A 298 10.98 -21.47 -22.75
C ASP A 298 9.54 -21.18 -23.22
N GLU A 299 8.58 -21.02 -22.30
CA GLU A 299 7.15 -20.88 -22.64
C GLU A 299 6.69 -19.43 -22.59
N THR A 300 5.95 -18.97 -23.61
CA THR A 300 5.47 -17.58 -23.66
C THR A 300 4.42 -17.28 -22.59
N THR A 301 3.56 -18.25 -22.30
CA THR A 301 2.38 -18.09 -21.45
C THR A 301 2.61 -18.71 -20.08
N PRO A 302 2.55 -17.95 -18.98
CA PRO A 302 2.66 -18.53 -17.64
C PRO A 302 1.48 -19.44 -17.30
N ILE A 303 1.74 -20.46 -16.49
CA ILE A 303 0.71 -21.36 -15.95
C ILE A 303 0.09 -20.68 -14.72
N ILE A 304 -1.22 -20.59 -14.68
CA ILE A 304 -2.00 -20.07 -13.55
C ILE A 304 -2.79 -21.19 -12.88
N GLU A 305 -3.43 -20.88 -11.75
CA GLU A 305 -4.13 -21.82 -10.87
C GLU A 305 -3.20 -22.75 -10.08
N SER A 306 -3.24 -22.61 -8.75
CA SER A 306 -2.30 -23.29 -7.85
C SER A 306 -2.24 -24.82 -7.98
N VAL A 307 -3.39 -25.47 -8.21
CA VAL A 307 -3.47 -26.93 -8.37
C VAL A 307 -2.93 -27.36 -9.73
N VAL A 308 -3.20 -26.59 -10.78
CA VAL A 308 -2.68 -26.86 -12.14
C VAL A 308 -1.16 -26.71 -12.17
N ILE A 309 -0.63 -25.67 -11.52
CA ILE A 309 0.83 -25.49 -11.35
C ILE A 309 1.44 -26.68 -10.61
N ALA A 310 0.82 -27.12 -9.52
CA ALA A 310 1.30 -28.26 -8.72
C ALA A 310 1.35 -29.56 -9.55
N ASP A 311 0.28 -29.85 -10.29
CA ASP A 311 0.19 -31.02 -11.17
C ASP A 311 1.25 -30.96 -12.28
N TYR A 312 1.39 -29.81 -12.95
CA TYR A 312 2.42 -29.61 -13.98
C TYR A 312 3.83 -29.85 -13.44
N LEU A 313 4.15 -29.34 -12.25
CA LEU A 313 5.47 -29.51 -11.65
C LEU A 313 5.75 -30.98 -11.29
N ASP A 314 4.75 -31.71 -10.77
CA ASP A 314 4.93 -33.14 -10.46
C ASP A 314 5.06 -34.00 -11.74
N GLU A 315 4.34 -33.65 -12.80
CA GLU A 315 4.40 -34.35 -14.09
C GLU A 315 5.67 -34.00 -14.91
N LYS A 316 6.14 -32.76 -14.86
CA LYS A 316 7.36 -32.36 -15.56
C LYS A 316 8.62 -32.90 -14.91
N TYR A 317 8.70 -32.85 -13.57
CA TYR A 317 9.87 -33.26 -12.80
C TYR A 317 9.60 -34.59 -12.12
N GLN A 318 9.81 -35.70 -12.83
CA GLN A 318 9.45 -37.05 -12.36
C GLN A 318 10.27 -37.54 -11.16
N GLN A 319 11.37 -36.86 -10.79
CA GLN A 319 12.09 -37.17 -9.56
C GLN A 319 11.25 -36.78 -8.33
N ASN A 320 11.26 -37.62 -7.28
CA ASN A 320 10.48 -37.40 -6.05
C ASN A 320 9.00 -37.11 -6.35
N LYS A 321 8.35 -38.05 -7.04
CA LYS A 321 6.92 -37.95 -7.37
C LYS A 321 6.07 -37.81 -6.10
N LEU A 322 5.21 -36.80 -6.07
CA LEU A 322 4.39 -36.45 -4.92
C LEU A 322 3.00 -37.08 -4.97
N GLN A 323 2.49 -37.34 -6.17
CA GLN A 323 1.22 -38.04 -6.35
C GLN A 323 1.39 -39.56 -6.22
N PRO A 324 0.37 -40.27 -5.72
CA PRO A 324 0.40 -41.72 -5.63
C PRO A 324 0.47 -42.37 -7.02
N ASN A 325 1.09 -43.56 -7.09
CA ASN A 325 1.15 -44.35 -8.31
C ASN A 325 -0.16 -45.07 -8.62
N ASP A 326 -0.94 -45.41 -7.59
CA ASP A 326 -2.27 -45.95 -7.78
C ASP A 326 -3.22 -44.86 -8.29
N LEU A 327 -3.82 -45.13 -9.46
CA LEU A 327 -4.68 -44.17 -10.15
C LEU A 327 -5.98 -43.93 -9.39
N TYR A 328 -6.49 -44.95 -8.69
CA TYR A 328 -7.69 -44.81 -7.87
C TYR A 328 -7.40 -43.89 -6.68
N GLN A 329 -6.32 -44.14 -5.93
CA GLN A 329 -5.90 -43.27 -4.83
C GLN A 329 -5.61 -41.84 -5.29
N LYS A 330 -4.98 -41.65 -6.47
CA LYS A 330 -4.77 -40.32 -7.08
C LYS A 330 -6.10 -39.60 -7.31
N ALA A 331 -7.12 -40.31 -7.80
CA ALA A 331 -8.45 -39.74 -8.01
C ALA A 331 -9.14 -39.38 -6.68
N ILE A 332 -9.06 -40.25 -5.67
CA ILE A 332 -9.61 -39.98 -4.33
C ILE A 332 -8.94 -38.76 -3.69
N ASP A 333 -7.61 -38.65 -3.78
CA ASP A 333 -6.87 -37.49 -3.27
C ASP A 333 -7.33 -36.20 -3.96
N ARG A 334 -7.53 -36.21 -5.28
CA ARG A 334 -8.05 -35.05 -6.02
C ARG A 334 -9.46 -34.65 -5.59
N VAL A 335 -10.35 -35.62 -5.33
CA VAL A 335 -11.69 -35.34 -4.81
C VAL A 335 -11.61 -34.66 -3.45
N LEU A 336 -10.71 -35.10 -2.58
CA LEU A 336 -10.51 -34.47 -1.28
C LEU A 336 -9.94 -33.05 -1.41
N VAL A 337 -8.97 -32.82 -2.30
CA VAL A 337 -8.47 -31.45 -2.57
C VAL A 337 -9.60 -30.53 -3.05
N GLU A 338 -10.47 -31.01 -3.94
CA GLU A 338 -11.60 -30.23 -4.46
C GLU A 338 -12.63 -29.93 -3.36
N GLN A 339 -12.98 -30.94 -2.56
CA GLN A 339 -13.89 -30.78 -1.42
C GLN A 339 -13.36 -29.79 -0.37
N PHE A 340 -12.03 -29.63 -0.26
CA PHE A 340 -11.41 -28.69 0.65
C PHE A 340 -11.73 -27.22 0.32
N SER A 341 -12.25 -26.92 -0.88
CA SER A 341 -12.71 -25.57 -1.25
C SER A 341 -13.71 -24.96 -0.26
N ASN A 342 -14.54 -25.78 0.39
CA ASN A 342 -15.44 -25.33 1.46
C ASN A 342 -14.66 -24.79 2.68
N VAL A 343 -13.59 -25.48 3.09
CA VAL A 343 -12.70 -25.04 4.18
C VAL A 343 -11.99 -23.76 3.79
N ILE A 344 -11.50 -23.67 2.56
CA ILE A 344 -10.83 -22.47 2.01
C ILE A 344 -11.74 -21.24 2.14
N GLY A 345 -13.01 -21.36 1.73
CA GLY A 345 -13.99 -20.28 1.80
C GLY A 345 -14.23 -19.78 3.23
N LEU A 346 -14.32 -20.71 4.18
CA LEU A 346 -14.51 -20.40 5.60
C LEU A 346 -13.27 -19.77 6.23
N VAL A 347 -12.08 -20.36 6.05
CA VAL A 347 -10.82 -19.79 6.56
C VAL A 347 -10.58 -18.40 5.97
N SER A 348 -10.85 -18.20 4.68
CA SER A 348 -10.77 -16.87 4.05
C SER A 348 -11.75 -15.86 4.64
N LYS A 349 -12.97 -16.29 5.00
CA LYS A 349 -13.96 -15.42 5.66
C LYS A 349 -13.46 -14.97 7.05
N ILE A 350 -12.80 -15.87 7.79
CA ILE A 350 -12.30 -15.58 9.14
C ILE A 350 -11.03 -14.73 9.11
N MET A 351 -10.12 -15.01 8.18
CA MET A 351 -8.82 -14.32 8.10
C MET A 351 -8.92 -12.92 7.50
N TYR A 352 -9.89 -12.67 6.61
CA TYR A 352 -10.01 -11.41 5.88
C TYR A 352 -11.40 -10.76 5.98
N PRO A 353 -11.99 -10.59 7.19
CA PRO A 353 -13.34 -10.06 7.34
C PRO A 353 -13.45 -8.64 6.80
N HIS A 354 -12.43 -7.81 7.04
CA HIS A 354 -12.39 -6.40 6.64
C HIS A 354 -12.19 -6.19 5.13
N LEU A 355 -11.67 -7.17 4.39
CA LEU A 355 -11.52 -7.09 2.93
C LEU A 355 -12.79 -7.49 2.17
N ARG A 356 -13.79 -8.07 2.86
CA ARG A 356 -15.06 -8.55 2.29
C ARG A 356 -16.25 -7.69 2.72
N ASN A 357 -16.19 -6.38 2.47
CA ASN A 357 -17.25 -5.38 2.70
C ASN A 357 -17.37 -4.82 4.14
N ASN A 358 -16.31 -4.81 4.95
CA ASN A 358 -16.32 -4.27 6.32
C ASN A 358 -17.39 -4.87 7.26
N GLN A 359 -17.92 -6.07 6.97
CA GLN A 359 -18.89 -6.71 7.84
C GLN A 359 -18.18 -7.63 8.83
N GLU A 360 -18.45 -7.44 10.12
CA GLU A 360 -18.14 -8.44 11.14
C GLU A 360 -18.85 -9.75 10.79
N ILE A 361 -18.28 -10.88 11.22
CA ILE A 361 -18.89 -12.19 11.00
C ILE A 361 -20.17 -12.27 11.85
N GLU A 362 -21.34 -12.11 11.22
CA GLU A 362 -22.64 -12.05 11.90
C GLU A 362 -22.89 -13.23 12.85
N ASN A 363 -22.50 -14.44 12.45
CA ASN A 363 -22.63 -15.65 13.28
C ASN A 363 -21.32 -16.46 13.31
N VAL A 364 -20.41 -16.06 14.20
CA VAL A 364 -19.11 -16.72 14.39
C VAL A 364 -19.27 -18.19 14.78
N GLN A 365 -20.28 -18.53 15.59
CA GLN A 365 -20.53 -19.89 16.07
C GLN A 365 -20.85 -20.84 14.90
N GLU A 366 -21.80 -20.45 14.04
CA GLU A 366 -22.17 -21.23 12.86
C GLU A 366 -21.00 -21.40 11.88
N VAL A 367 -20.18 -20.36 11.72
CA VAL A 367 -18.96 -20.43 10.89
C VAL A 367 -17.96 -21.44 11.47
N ALA A 368 -17.77 -21.45 12.79
CA ALA A 368 -16.91 -22.42 13.46
C ALA A 368 -17.43 -23.85 13.32
N GLU A 369 -18.72 -24.07 13.54
CA GLU A 369 -19.37 -25.38 13.37
C GLU A 369 -19.20 -25.92 11.95
N LYS A 370 -19.52 -25.10 10.93
CA LYS A 370 -19.31 -25.47 9.52
C LYS A 370 -17.86 -25.79 9.20
N LEU A 371 -16.91 -25.03 9.76
CA LEU A 371 -15.48 -25.28 9.57
C LEU A 371 -15.10 -26.65 10.13
N PHE A 372 -15.51 -26.96 11.35
CA PHE A 372 -15.21 -28.25 11.99
C PHE A 372 -15.93 -29.43 11.33
N GLU A 373 -17.16 -29.26 10.87
CA GLU A 373 -17.88 -30.27 10.08
C GLU A 373 -17.12 -30.62 8.80
N ASN A 374 -16.69 -29.63 8.03
CA ASN A 374 -15.90 -29.86 6.82
C ASN A 374 -14.53 -30.48 7.13
N LEU A 375 -13.89 -30.10 8.24
CA LEU A 375 -12.63 -30.69 8.67
C LEU A 375 -12.75 -32.12 9.21
N SER A 376 -13.93 -32.52 9.67
CA SER A 376 -14.17 -33.88 10.20
C SER A 376 -14.01 -34.97 9.13
N VAL A 377 -14.20 -34.60 7.86
CA VAL A 377 -13.92 -35.46 6.71
C VAL A 377 -12.44 -35.87 6.68
N TYR A 378 -11.54 -34.93 6.96
CA TYR A 378 -10.09 -35.14 6.91
C TYR A 378 -9.56 -35.91 8.11
N GLU A 379 -10.13 -35.68 9.29
CA GLU A 379 -9.89 -36.53 10.47
C GLU A 379 -10.29 -37.99 10.18
N THR A 380 -11.48 -38.20 9.63
CA THR A 380 -11.99 -39.53 9.29
C THR A 380 -11.10 -40.21 8.25
N GLU A 381 -10.67 -39.46 7.24
CA GLU A 381 -9.79 -39.96 6.20
C GLU A 381 -8.40 -40.34 6.76
N LEU A 382 -7.79 -39.52 7.63
CA LEU A 382 -6.53 -39.87 8.29
C LEU A 382 -6.66 -41.14 9.15
N ARG A 383 -7.76 -41.28 9.90
CA ARG A 383 -8.05 -42.50 10.67
C ARG A 383 -8.19 -43.72 9.78
N LYS A 384 -8.90 -43.59 8.66
CA LYS A 384 -9.11 -44.65 7.67
C LYS A 384 -7.80 -45.08 7.02
N ARG A 385 -6.93 -44.13 6.64
CA ARG A 385 -5.61 -44.43 6.04
C ARG A 385 -4.65 -45.04 7.06
N GLY A 386 -4.75 -44.66 8.33
CA GLY A 386 -3.90 -45.18 9.40
C GLY A 386 -2.45 -44.72 9.34
N SER A 387 -2.14 -43.77 8.46
CA SER A 387 -0.81 -43.20 8.24
C SER A 387 -0.65 -41.83 8.92
N ASN A 388 0.59 -41.35 9.00
CA ASN A 388 0.91 -40.05 9.61
C ASN A 388 0.59 -38.86 8.68
N TYR A 389 0.64 -39.09 7.37
CA TYR A 389 0.29 -38.14 6.31
C TYR A 389 -0.83 -38.72 5.44
N PHE A 390 -1.55 -37.88 4.70
CA PHE A 390 -2.51 -38.36 3.72
C PHE A 390 -1.81 -39.23 2.67
N ALA A 391 -0.62 -38.83 2.22
CA ALA A 391 0.17 -39.61 1.26
C ALA A 391 0.94 -40.81 1.85
N GLY A 392 0.80 -41.10 3.15
CA GLY A 392 1.43 -42.25 3.80
C GLY A 392 2.50 -41.87 4.85
N SER A 393 3.73 -42.35 4.66
CA SER A 393 4.83 -42.17 5.63
C SER A 393 5.58 -40.85 5.49
N LYS A 394 5.39 -40.14 4.37
CA LYS A 394 5.96 -38.82 4.07
C LYS A 394 4.86 -37.92 3.47
N PRO A 395 5.00 -36.59 3.53
CA PRO A 395 4.07 -35.68 2.85
C PRO A 395 4.05 -35.94 1.33
N GLY A 396 2.87 -35.83 0.73
CA GLY A 396 2.70 -35.87 -0.72
C GLY A 396 1.79 -34.76 -1.23
N MET A 397 1.31 -34.90 -2.46
CA MET A 397 0.57 -33.84 -3.15
C MET A 397 -0.68 -33.41 -2.36
N MET A 398 -1.47 -34.37 -1.86
CA MET A 398 -2.66 -34.10 -1.04
C MET A 398 -2.31 -33.23 0.17
N ASP A 399 -1.27 -33.61 0.93
CA ASP A 399 -0.83 -32.89 2.13
C ASP A 399 -0.48 -31.44 1.80
N TYR A 400 0.35 -31.22 0.78
CA TYR A 400 0.77 -29.87 0.37
C TYR A 400 -0.37 -29.02 -0.19
N MET A 401 -1.38 -29.64 -0.79
CA MET A 401 -2.53 -28.91 -1.33
C MET A 401 -3.47 -28.37 -0.25
N ILE A 402 -3.53 -28.95 0.95
CA ILE A 402 -4.47 -28.48 1.99
C ILE A 402 -3.76 -27.83 3.18
N TRP A 403 -2.49 -28.16 3.42
CA TRP A 403 -1.74 -27.69 4.58
C TRP A 403 -1.68 -26.15 4.76
N PRO A 404 -1.58 -25.31 3.72
CA PRO A 404 -1.57 -23.84 3.88
C PRO A 404 -2.75 -23.28 4.70
N TRP A 405 -3.95 -23.85 4.59
CA TRP A 405 -5.08 -23.39 5.41
C TRP A 405 -5.06 -24.02 6.80
N CYS A 406 -4.55 -25.24 6.91
CA CYS A 406 -4.45 -25.97 8.16
C CYS A 406 -3.42 -25.33 9.12
N GLU A 407 -2.30 -24.79 8.62
CA GLU A 407 -1.33 -24.07 9.48
C GLU A 407 -1.98 -22.86 10.16
N ARG A 408 -2.85 -22.15 9.40
CA ARG A 408 -3.51 -20.91 9.84
C ARG A 408 -4.52 -21.17 10.96
N THR A 409 -4.97 -22.41 11.14
CA THR A 409 -5.92 -22.76 12.20
C THR A 409 -5.41 -22.47 13.62
N ILE A 410 -4.09 -22.53 13.84
CA ILE A 410 -3.47 -22.19 15.14
C ILE A 410 -3.71 -20.72 15.46
N PHE A 411 -3.53 -19.85 14.45
CA PHE A 411 -3.82 -18.43 14.53
C PHE A 411 -5.32 -18.16 14.72
N LEU A 412 -6.21 -18.87 14.02
CA LEU A 412 -7.66 -18.64 14.14
C LEU A 412 -8.14 -18.80 15.59
N ALA A 413 -7.61 -19.79 16.33
CA ALA A 413 -7.94 -19.99 17.74
C ALA A 413 -7.46 -18.84 18.66
N LYS A 414 -6.50 -18.02 18.22
CA LYS A 414 -6.07 -16.80 18.93
C LYS A 414 -6.96 -15.60 18.63
N VAL A 415 -7.57 -15.56 17.44
CA VAL A 415 -8.55 -14.53 17.06
C VAL A 415 -9.86 -14.72 17.82
N ASP A 416 -10.36 -15.96 17.87
CA ASP A 416 -11.57 -16.31 18.61
C ASP A 416 -11.47 -17.73 19.14
N SER A 417 -11.73 -17.92 20.43
CA SER A 417 -11.59 -19.22 21.10
C SER A 417 -12.54 -20.27 20.57
N ARG A 418 -13.64 -19.90 19.88
CA ARG A 418 -14.54 -20.83 19.21
C ARG A 418 -13.90 -21.57 18.05
N TYR A 419 -12.78 -21.09 17.52
CA TYR A 419 -11.98 -21.80 16.51
C TYR A 419 -10.95 -22.76 17.12
N THR A 420 -10.99 -22.99 18.43
CA THR A 420 -10.13 -23.98 19.11
C THR A 420 -10.59 -25.40 18.77
N PHE A 421 -9.66 -26.24 18.32
CA PHE A 421 -9.95 -27.64 18.01
C PHE A 421 -10.21 -28.45 19.29
N ASP A 422 -11.22 -29.32 19.23
CA ASP A 422 -11.35 -30.42 20.20
C ASP A 422 -10.27 -31.48 19.92
N GLY A 423 -9.31 -31.60 20.83
CA GLY A 423 -8.17 -32.52 20.71
C GLY A 423 -8.54 -34.01 20.69
N LYS A 424 -9.71 -34.40 21.21
CA LYS A 424 -10.21 -35.78 21.09
C LYS A 424 -10.87 -36.01 19.74
N ARG A 425 -11.67 -35.04 19.28
CA ARG A 425 -12.36 -35.12 17.98
C ARG A 425 -11.39 -35.08 16.81
N PHE A 426 -10.34 -34.27 16.89
CA PHE A 426 -9.39 -34.02 15.79
C PHE A 426 -7.95 -34.48 16.08
N GLU A 427 -7.81 -35.54 16.86
CA GLU A 427 -6.51 -36.07 17.30
C GLU A 427 -5.55 -36.32 16.12
N LYS A 428 -6.01 -36.99 15.05
CA LYS A 428 -5.14 -37.34 13.90
C LYS A 428 -4.84 -36.13 13.05
N PHE A 429 -5.82 -35.27 12.82
CA PHE A 429 -5.68 -34.05 12.04
C PHE A 429 -4.71 -33.06 12.70
N ILE A 430 -4.80 -32.86 14.02
CA ILE A 430 -3.87 -32.00 14.76
C ILE A 430 -2.46 -32.60 14.70
N ALA A 431 -2.32 -33.89 14.95
CA ALA A 431 -1.02 -34.57 14.86
C ALA A 431 -0.40 -34.43 13.46
N TRP A 432 -1.20 -34.58 12.40
CA TRP A 432 -0.75 -34.36 11.02
C TRP A 432 -0.32 -32.92 10.76
N ARG A 433 -1.13 -31.92 11.16
CA ARG A 433 -0.82 -30.49 10.98
C ARG A 433 0.52 -30.14 11.63
N ASP A 434 0.71 -30.60 12.86
CA ASP A 434 1.92 -30.31 13.65
C ASP A 434 3.13 -31.09 13.12
N LEU A 435 2.91 -32.28 12.56
CA LEU A 435 3.95 -33.06 11.90
C LEU A 435 4.39 -32.43 10.57
N MET A 436 3.46 -31.85 9.80
CA MET A 436 3.78 -31.12 8.58
C MET A 436 4.72 -29.93 8.85
N LEU A 437 4.63 -29.25 10.00
CA LEU A 437 5.58 -28.19 10.38
C LEU A 437 7.03 -28.69 10.53
N LYS A 438 7.25 -30.00 10.60
CA LYS A 438 8.59 -30.60 10.65
C LYS A 438 9.16 -30.91 9.26
N ASP A 439 8.33 -30.87 8.22
CA ASP A 439 8.75 -31.05 6.83
C ASP A 439 9.55 -29.83 6.34
N GLU A 440 10.61 -30.07 5.56
CA GLU A 440 11.51 -29.00 5.10
C GLU A 440 10.83 -28.03 4.12
N ALA A 441 9.98 -28.53 3.23
CA ALA A 441 9.25 -27.67 2.29
C ALA A 441 8.24 -26.80 3.05
N ALA A 442 7.52 -27.39 4.01
CA ALA A 442 6.61 -26.66 4.88
C ALA A 442 7.32 -25.56 5.67
N LYS A 443 8.43 -25.88 6.37
CA LYS A 443 9.23 -24.92 7.15
C LYS A 443 9.70 -23.72 6.33
N SER A 444 10.14 -23.95 5.09
CA SER A 444 10.64 -22.88 4.21
C SER A 444 9.60 -21.80 3.90
N SER A 445 8.32 -22.15 4.03
CA SER A 445 7.17 -21.33 3.70
C SER A 445 6.34 -20.89 4.91
N HIS A 446 6.67 -21.42 6.09
CA HIS A 446 5.88 -21.28 7.28
C HIS A 446 5.95 -19.85 7.83
N LEU A 447 4.78 -19.35 8.23
CA LEU A 447 4.62 -18.05 8.89
C LEU A 447 4.13 -18.27 10.31
N THR A 448 4.70 -17.54 11.27
CA THR A 448 4.40 -17.76 12.69
C THR A 448 3.00 -17.28 13.06
N THR A 449 2.51 -17.72 14.22
CA THR A 449 1.21 -17.25 14.73
C THR A 449 1.24 -15.76 14.99
N GLU A 450 2.36 -15.23 15.49
CA GLU A 450 2.60 -13.81 15.76
C GLU A 450 2.52 -12.99 14.47
N PHE A 451 3.14 -13.48 13.39
CA PHE A 451 3.05 -12.85 12.08
C PHE A 451 1.61 -12.75 11.59
N PHE A 452 0.82 -13.83 11.71
CA PHE A 452 -0.58 -13.79 11.29
C PHE A 452 -1.42 -12.85 12.17
N LEU A 453 -1.14 -12.75 13.47
CA LEU A 453 -1.81 -11.80 14.37
C LEU A 453 -1.52 -10.36 13.99
N GLU A 454 -0.25 -10.02 13.77
CA GLU A 454 0.16 -8.68 13.37
C GLU A 454 -0.43 -8.30 12.01
N PHE A 455 -0.39 -9.22 11.04
CA PHE A 455 -1.01 -9.03 9.74
C PHE A 455 -2.54 -8.83 9.85
N TYR A 456 -3.23 -9.63 10.67
CA TYR A 456 -4.67 -9.52 10.88
C TYR A 456 -5.06 -8.17 11.50
N GLU A 457 -4.34 -7.72 12.53
CA GLU A 457 -4.55 -6.39 13.13
C GLU A 457 -4.26 -5.26 12.13
N SER A 458 -3.22 -5.39 11.29
CA SER A 458 -2.91 -4.41 10.24
C SER A 458 -4.08 -4.19 9.26
N LEU A 459 -4.80 -5.27 8.92
CA LEU A 459 -5.99 -5.20 8.07
C LEU A 459 -7.18 -4.53 8.76
N LYS A 460 -7.36 -4.76 10.07
CA LYS A 460 -8.42 -4.15 10.87
C LYS A 460 -8.29 -2.63 10.94
N TYR A 461 -7.07 -2.12 11.05
CA TYR A 461 -6.80 -0.68 11.09
C TYR A 461 -6.59 -0.03 9.71
N LYS A 462 -6.81 -0.78 8.61
CA LYS A 462 -6.57 -0.34 7.21
C LYS A 462 -5.16 0.21 6.97
N SER A 463 -4.20 -0.24 7.78
CA SER A 463 -2.79 0.11 7.69
C SER A 463 -2.03 -1.16 7.37
N LEU A 464 -2.20 -1.67 6.15
CA LEU A 464 -1.51 -2.88 5.71
C LEU A 464 -0.01 -2.69 5.86
N ASP A 465 0.61 -3.44 6.76
CA ASP A 465 2.04 -3.35 7.00
C ASP A 465 2.77 -4.14 5.90
N MET A 466 3.20 -3.42 4.88
CA MET A 466 3.95 -4.00 3.77
C MET A 466 5.37 -4.39 4.18
N LYS A 467 5.95 -3.75 5.22
CA LYS A 467 7.27 -4.09 5.74
C LYS A 467 7.25 -5.50 6.34
N LEU A 468 6.21 -5.83 7.10
CA LEU A 468 5.98 -7.18 7.63
C LEU A 468 6.02 -8.24 6.51
N LEU A 469 5.33 -7.98 5.38
CA LEU A 469 5.29 -8.90 4.24
C LEU A 469 6.65 -9.01 3.53
N ASP A 470 7.45 -7.95 3.51
CA ASP A 470 8.76 -7.92 2.88
C ASP A 470 9.81 -8.64 3.75
N GLU A 471 9.79 -8.46 5.07
CA GLU A 471 10.64 -9.20 6.01
C GLU A 471 10.38 -10.71 5.92
N ALA A 472 9.12 -11.12 5.78
CA ALA A 472 8.78 -12.53 5.59
C ALA A 472 9.20 -13.06 4.20
N ALA A 473 9.15 -12.24 3.14
CA ALA A 473 9.71 -12.59 1.83
C ALA A 473 11.23 -12.81 1.92
N GLU A 474 11.94 -11.91 2.59
CA GLU A 474 13.39 -11.98 2.75
C GLU A 474 13.81 -13.20 3.57
N LYS A 475 13.15 -13.44 4.71
CA LYS A 475 13.40 -14.62 5.56
C LYS A 475 13.26 -15.92 4.75
N ARG A 476 12.26 -15.99 3.88
CA ARG A 476 12.03 -17.13 3.01
C ARG A 476 13.12 -17.32 1.97
N GLU A 477 13.54 -16.25 1.29
CA GLU A 477 14.62 -16.32 0.31
C GLU A 477 15.98 -16.62 0.98
N ASN A 478 16.19 -16.18 2.22
CA ASN A 478 17.38 -16.53 3.01
C ASN A 478 17.37 -18.00 3.45
N PHE A 479 16.20 -18.55 3.81
CA PHE A 479 16.08 -19.98 4.13
C PHE A 479 16.47 -20.88 2.95
N LYS A 480 16.13 -20.50 1.71
CA LYS A 480 16.48 -21.28 0.51
C LYS A 480 17.98 -21.28 0.16
N LYS A 481 18.75 -20.33 0.70
CA LYS A 481 20.20 -20.22 0.46
C LYS A 481 21.02 -21.07 1.43
N GLN A 482 20.42 -21.52 2.53
CA GLN A 482 21.00 -22.43 3.52
C GLN A 482 20.80 -23.88 3.08
#